data_AF-A0A3M1D9P1-F1
#
_entry.id   AF-A0A3M1D9P1-F1
#
_cell.length_a   1.000
_cell.length_b   1.000
_cell.length_c   1.000
_cell.angle_alpha   90.00
_cell.angle_beta   90.00
_cell.angle_gamma   90.00
#
_symmetry.space_group_name_H-M   'P 1'
#
loop_
_entity.id
_entity.type
_entity.pdbx_description
1 polymer ?
#
loop_
_entity_poly.entity_id
_entity_poly.type
_entity_poly.pdbx_seq_one_letter_code
_entity_poly.pdbx_strand_id
1 'polypeptide(L)'
;MVVWIARAEERAMPLALLGASTIARVVLYIELGMLLAPHSTQDPRVHRFRLNNKFVAIGVSAVCIILLATGALKVIPGKGETSSGQQTPPNLPSTQEAQPRTQPPADLSFVQQDIVTATGDGSFTLRVAQPFRLAVAAEGLGKARFMAWSPDGRLFVPDMVNMNLSHEGKLYVLEEFDPQTKRFRKTSVYLSHLRGPHSVAFYTDPEGKHWLYLALTAHLVRYPYEPGSDKPSGEPEIIATFPNTQEPKQTSVVWHITRTITFRNGRLYVSVGSGCNACEQVVEPLRAMIASMRPDGSDFRVHARGLRNAVGFTFDDTNTLYTTENGVDHLGPDAPDDVMYRITDGAHYGWPYCYEKDAEVFADHSFPWSKPFACEQVPRSFASFGPHAAPLGIAYFPTDAHPTLRDSFLVALHGSFDPSLAQGYTIVRVRRDNGTVEPFIEGFLRKDPSTQKTERFGRPVAFLPDGLDAFFFTDDFTGRLYYVYARQEAVPNSINR
;
A
#
# COMPACT_ATOMS: atom_id res chain seq x y z
N MET A 1 4.27 -26.09 -57.89
CA MET A 1 4.78 -26.61 -59.16
C MET A 1 5.83 -25.63 -59.67
N VAL A 2 7.09 -26.08 -59.73
CA VAL A 2 8.25 -25.57 -60.50
C VAL A 2 8.73 -24.11 -60.31
N VAL A 3 9.95 -24.06 -59.78
CA VAL A 3 11.00 -23.02 -59.70
C VAL A 3 11.31 -22.35 -61.05
N TRP A 4 11.71 -21.07 -61.05
CA TRP A 4 12.87 -20.60 -61.83
C TRP A 4 13.61 -19.46 -61.11
N ILE A 5 14.93 -19.64 -61.02
CA ILE A 5 15.95 -18.75 -60.48
C ILE A 5 16.56 -17.98 -61.65
N ALA A 6 16.92 -16.71 -61.46
CA ALA A 6 18.03 -16.08 -62.18
C ALA A 6 18.72 -15.04 -61.29
N ARG A 7 20.00 -15.31 -60.99
CA ARG A 7 21.01 -14.38 -60.47
C ARG A 7 21.64 -13.59 -61.63
N ALA A 8 22.08 -12.36 -61.35
CA ALA A 8 23.32 -11.74 -61.84
C ALA A 8 23.44 -10.37 -61.13
N GLU A 9 24.31 -10.22 -60.15
CA GLU A 9 25.75 -9.89 -60.25
C GLU A 9 26.05 -8.40 -60.46
N GLU A 10 26.66 -7.86 -59.39
CA GLU A 10 27.59 -6.76 -59.22
C GLU A 10 28.06 -5.96 -60.44
N ARG A 11 28.17 -4.63 -60.24
CA ARG A 11 29.43 -3.89 -60.44
C ARG A 11 29.40 -2.54 -59.73
N ALA A 12 30.40 -2.33 -58.88
CA ALA A 12 30.77 -1.05 -58.29
C ALA A 12 31.72 -0.28 -59.21
N MET A 13 31.68 1.06 -59.19
CA MET A 13 32.84 1.97 -59.27
C MET A 13 32.42 3.45 -59.05
N PRO A 14 33.34 4.36 -58.67
CA PRO A 14 33.13 5.27 -57.55
C PRO A 14 33.49 6.76 -57.79
N LEU A 15 33.35 7.56 -56.72
CA LEU A 15 33.94 8.89 -56.43
C LEU A 15 33.61 10.07 -57.36
N ALA A 16 33.02 11.14 -56.79
CA ALA A 16 33.79 12.28 -56.28
C ALA A 16 32.92 13.52 -55.97
N LEU A 17 33.30 14.23 -54.89
CA LEU A 17 33.24 15.68 -54.68
C LEU A 17 31.87 16.38 -54.70
N LEU A 18 31.40 16.79 -53.52
CA LEU A 18 31.25 18.21 -53.14
C LEU A 18 30.75 18.30 -51.69
N GLY A 19 31.54 18.95 -50.84
CA GLY A 19 31.18 19.27 -49.47
C GLY A 19 30.41 20.59 -49.37
N ALA A 20 29.58 20.64 -48.32
CA ALA A 20 29.15 21.81 -47.56
C ALA A 20 28.28 22.88 -48.27
N SER A 21 26.99 22.60 -48.41
CA SER A 21 25.90 23.46 -47.90
C SER A 21 24.62 22.62 -47.94
N THR A 22 24.05 22.17 -46.83
CA THR A 22 23.03 22.94 -46.11
C THR A 22 22.66 22.12 -44.87
N ILE A 23 23.27 22.45 -43.74
CA ILE A 23 22.74 22.09 -42.42
C ILE A 23 21.51 22.99 -42.23
N ALA A 24 20.33 22.47 -42.55
CA ALA A 24 19.01 22.84 -42.05
C ALA A 24 17.96 22.39 -43.06
N ARG A 25 17.32 21.24 -42.81
CA ARG A 25 15.94 20.85 -43.20
C ARG A 25 15.76 19.32 -43.27
N VAL A 26 15.84 18.62 -42.14
CA VAL A 26 15.10 17.37 -41.90
C VAL A 26 14.96 17.19 -40.38
N VAL A 27 13.99 17.84 -39.74
CA VAL A 27 13.21 17.36 -38.57
C VAL A 27 12.05 18.36 -38.38
N LEU A 28 11.00 18.24 -39.19
CA LEU A 28 9.67 18.77 -38.88
C LEU A 28 8.65 18.22 -39.88
N TYR A 29 8.22 16.96 -39.74
CA TYR A 29 7.07 16.43 -40.51
C TYR A 29 6.53 15.11 -39.92
N ILE A 30 6.10 15.10 -38.65
CA ILE A 30 5.02 14.22 -38.16
C ILE A 30 4.37 14.94 -36.97
N GLU A 31 3.50 15.93 -37.22
CA GLU A 31 2.58 16.49 -36.20
C GLU A 31 1.50 17.41 -36.81
N LEU A 32 1.07 17.19 -38.06
CA LEU A 32 -0.12 17.86 -38.58
C LEU A 32 -0.88 16.96 -39.55
N GLY A 33 -1.88 16.27 -39.01
CA GLY A 33 -2.75 15.42 -39.80
C GLY A 33 -3.76 14.70 -38.93
N MET A 34 -4.64 15.46 -38.26
CA MET A 34 -6.05 15.09 -38.08
C MET A 34 -6.77 16.12 -37.20
N LEU A 35 -7.37 17.12 -37.86
CA LEU A 35 -8.57 17.82 -37.39
C LEU A 35 -9.23 18.44 -38.63
N LEU A 36 -10.29 17.80 -39.13
CA LEU A 36 -11.63 18.37 -39.36
C LEU A 36 -12.52 17.39 -40.19
N ALA A 37 -13.66 17.06 -39.56
CA ALA A 37 -14.95 16.37 -39.86
C ALA A 37 -15.49 16.31 -41.33
N PRO A 38 -16.60 15.56 -41.70
CA PRO A 38 -17.81 15.26 -40.89
C PRO A 38 -18.58 13.93 -41.10
N HIS A 39 -19.68 13.81 -40.33
CA HIS A 39 -20.76 12.80 -40.21
C HIS A 39 -21.11 11.91 -41.40
N SER A 40 -21.41 10.61 -41.14
CA SER A 40 -22.67 9.91 -41.53
C SER A 40 -22.65 8.39 -41.26
N THR A 41 -23.70 7.92 -40.55
CA THR A 41 -24.44 6.63 -40.64
C THR A 41 -23.83 5.25 -40.29
N GLN A 42 -24.70 4.47 -39.63
CA GLN A 42 -24.64 3.12 -39.06
C GLN A 42 -24.34 1.97 -40.05
N ASP A 43 -23.66 0.91 -39.57
CA ASP A 43 -24.09 -0.52 -39.60
C ASP A 43 -23.02 -1.42 -38.90
N PRO A 44 -23.37 -2.29 -37.92
CA PRO A 44 -22.43 -3.19 -37.28
C PRO A 44 -22.41 -4.58 -37.92
N ARG A 45 -21.27 -4.96 -38.50
CA ARG A 45 -20.84 -6.35 -38.67
C ARG A 45 -19.39 -6.34 -39.17
N VAL A 46 -18.47 -7.00 -38.47
CA VAL A 46 -17.39 -7.84 -39.05
C VAL A 46 -16.46 -8.35 -37.95
N HIS A 47 -16.04 -9.59 -38.19
CA HIS A 47 -15.32 -10.54 -37.36
C HIS A 47 -14.01 -10.06 -36.72
N ARG A 48 -13.78 -10.59 -35.51
CA ARG A 48 -12.48 -10.62 -34.81
C ARG A 48 -11.42 -11.34 -35.67
N PHE A 49 -10.35 -10.62 -36.02
CA PHE A 49 -9.08 -11.22 -36.40
C PHE A 49 -8.09 -11.10 -35.23
N ARG A 50 -7.62 -12.25 -34.73
CA ARG A 50 -6.47 -12.35 -33.82
C ARG A 50 -5.19 -12.28 -34.67
N LEU A 51 -4.24 -11.43 -34.30
CA LEU A 51 -2.84 -11.59 -34.71
C LEU A 51 -1.98 -11.99 -33.51
N ASN A 52 -1.34 -13.16 -33.64
CA ASN A 52 -0.21 -13.62 -32.85
C ASN A 52 1.05 -12.89 -33.35
N ASN A 53 1.82 -12.27 -32.46
CA ASN A 53 3.19 -11.83 -32.76
C ASN A 53 4.20 -12.77 -32.08
N LYS A 54 4.96 -13.50 -32.90
CA LYS A 54 6.21 -14.18 -32.54
C LYS A 54 7.33 -13.63 -33.44
N PHE A 55 8.45 -13.30 -32.80
CA PHE A 55 9.79 -13.00 -33.34
C PHE A 55 9.96 -11.69 -34.13
N VAL A 56 10.91 -10.84 -33.70
CA VAL A 56 12.29 -10.79 -34.24
C VAL A 56 13.21 -10.14 -33.20
N ALA A 57 14.29 -10.85 -32.86
CA ALA A 57 15.48 -10.33 -32.21
C ALA A 57 16.65 -10.49 -33.19
N ILE A 58 17.36 -9.42 -33.53
CA ILE A 58 18.71 -9.45 -34.14
C ILE A 58 19.48 -8.25 -33.58
N GLY A 59 20.63 -8.53 -32.97
CA GLY A 59 21.54 -7.53 -32.40
C GLY A 59 22.63 -7.06 -33.36
N VAL A 60 23.37 -6.03 -32.95
CA VAL A 60 24.72 -5.72 -33.44
C VAL A 60 25.55 -5.20 -32.26
N SER A 61 26.73 -5.79 -32.08
CA SER A 61 27.82 -5.37 -31.18
C SER A 61 29.06 -4.98 -32.01
N ALA A 62 29.96 -4.23 -31.36
CA ALA A 62 31.28 -3.72 -31.79
C ALA A 62 31.23 -2.46 -32.68
N VAL A 63 31.98 -1.38 -32.39
CA VAL A 63 33.46 -1.27 -32.37
C VAL A 63 34.01 -0.23 -31.38
N CYS A 64 35.25 -0.50 -30.97
CA CYS A 64 36.18 0.01 -29.97
C CYS A 64 36.72 1.47 -30.01
N ILE A 65 37.00 1.97 -28.79
CA ILE A 65 38.28 2.52 -28.21
C ILE A 65 39.00 3.72 -28.91
N ILE A 66 39.31 4.77 -28.13
CA ILE A 66 40.64 5.33 -27.71
C ILE A 66 40.52 6.84 -27.43
N LEU A 67 40.77 7.27 -26.18
CA LEU A 67 41.84 8.23 -25.78
C LEU A 67 41.72 8.62 -24.29
N LEU A 68 42.61 8.03 -23.48
CA LEU A 68 42.99 8.48 -22.14
C LEU A 68 44.22 9.41 -22.27
N ALA A 69 44.16 10.58 -21.65
CA ALA A 69 45.36 11.34 -21.28
C ALA A 69 45.11 12.25 -20.06
N THR A 70 45.69 11.80 -18.94
CA THR A 70 46.41 12.56 -17.89
C THR A 70 45.83 13.84 -17.28
N GLY A 71 45.68 13.81 -15.96
CA GLY A 71 45.51 15.01 -15.13
C GLY A 71 45.40 14.72 -13.64
N ALA A 72 46.47 14.23 -13.02
CA ALA A 72 46.57 14.09 -11.57
C ALA A 72 46.66 15.47 -10.90
N LEU A 73 45.78 15.76 -9.93
CA LEU A 73 46.01 16.82 -8.94
C LEU A 73 46.00 16.26 -7.52
N LYS A 74 47.07 16.59 -6.81
CA LYS A 74 47.42 16.21 -5.45
C LYS A 74 46.44 16.77 -4.42
N VAL A 75 46.10 15.91 -3.47
CA VAL A 75 45.47 16.22 -2.18
C VAL A 75 46.52 16.82 -1.24
N ILE A 76 46.15 17.90 -0.54
CA ILE A 76 46.89 18.52 0.57
C ILE A 76 46.28 18.04 1.88
N PRO A 77 47.04 17.52 2.86
CA PRO A 77 46.48 17.16 4.17
C PRO A 77 46.49 18.37 5.11
N GLY A 78 45.29 18.84 5.48
CA GLY A 78 45.10 19.80 6.55
C GLY A 78 45.03 19.11 7.91
N LYS A 79 45.99 19.41 8.79
CA LYS A 79 45.97 19.10 10.22
C LYS A 79 44.86 19.91 10.91
N GLY A 80 44.09 19.26 11.77
CA GLY A 80 43.20 19.90 12.74
C GLY A 80 43.04 19.00 13.95
N GLU A 81 43.79 19.30 15.01
CA GLU A 81 43.67 18.69 16.33
C GLU A 81 42.51 19.33 17.12
N THR A 82 41.78 18.44 17.82
CA THR A 82 41.21 18.55 19.17
C THR A 82 40.26 19.69 19.57
N SER A 83 39.03 19.31 19.93
CA SER A 83 38.56 19.46 21.32
C SER A 83 37.40 18.49 21.61
N SER A 84 37.69 17.43 22.36
CA SER A 84 36.71 16.51 22.92
C SER A 84 36.22 17.06 24.26
N GLY A 85 35.04 17.68 24.27
CA GLY A 85 34.26 17.94 25.49
C GLY A 85 33.54 16.66 25.89
N GLN A 86 34.07 15.96 26.89
CA GLN A 86 33.50 14.72 27.42
C GLN A 86 32.32 15.07 28.34
N GLN A 87 31.09 14.98 27.83
CA GLN A 87 29.87 15.00 28.64
C GLN A 87 29.52 13.56 29.03
N THR A 88 29.54 13.27 30.33
CA THR A 88 29.01 12.06 30.94
C THR A 88 27.51 11.92 30.70
N PRO A 89 27.00 10.74 30.26
CA PRO A 89 25.56 10.52 30.15
C PRO A 89 24.91 10.35 31.54
N PRO A 90 23.67 10.81 31.74
CA PRO A 90 22.95 10.62 32.99
C PRO A 90 22.55 9.15 33.20
N ASN A 91 22.61 8.72 34.46
CA ASN A 91 22.26 7.39 34.97
C ASN A 91 20.91 6.87 34.46
N LEU A 92 20.91 5.68 33.87
CA LEU A 92 19.71 4.86 33.69
C LEU A 92 19.22 4.34 35.05
N PRO A 93 17.91 4.38 35.37
CA PRO A 93 17.38 3.72 36.56
C PRO A 93 17.48 2.20 36.41
N SER A 94 17.90 1.57 37.50
CA SER A 94 18.00 0.12 37.71
C SER A 94 16.71 -0.63 37.39
N THR A 95 16.89 -1.78 36.75
CA THR A 95 15.92 -2.86 36.51
C THR A 95 14.89 -3.03 37.62
N GLN A 96 13.62 -2.78 37.30
CA GLN A 96 12.50 -3.30 38.10
C GLN A 96 12.34 -4.79 37.82
N GLU A 97 12.29 -5.58 38.89
CA GLU A 97 12.04 -7.02 38.87
C GLU A 97 10.72 -7.33 38.14
N ALA A 98 10.82 -8.19 37.12
CA ALA A 98 9.68 -8.70 36.39
C ALA A 98 8.83 -9.59 37.30
N GLN A 99 7.56 -9.22 37.48
CA GLN A 99 6.57 -10.09 38.12
C GLN A 99 6.37 -11.39 37.35
N PRO A 100 5.94 -12.50 38.00
CA PRO A 100 5.86 -13.80 37.36
C PRO A 100 4.87 -13.77 36.20
N ARG A 101 5.38 -14.04 34.99
CA ARG A 101 4.60 -14.22 33.76
C ARG A 101 3.57 -15.34 33.97
N THR A 102 2.30 -14.98 33.97
CA THR A 102 1.21 -15.91 33.67
C THR A 102 1.51 -16.58 32.33
N GLN A 103 1.30 -17.89 32.23
CA GLN A 103 1.54 -18.68 31.02
C GLN A 103 0.99 -18.00 29.76
N PRO A 104 1.63 -18.19 28.58
CA PRO A 104 1.04 -17.77 27.31
C PRO A 104 -0.39 -18.31 27.21
N PRO A 105 -1.39 -17.49 26.84
CA PRO A 105 -2.71 -18.02 26.53
C PRO A 105 -2.60 -19.10 25.45
N ALA A 106 -3.45 -20.12 25.53
CA ALA A 106 -3.52 -21.19 24.53
C ALA A 106 -3.71 -20.62 23.11
N ASP A 107 -3.12 -21.30 22.12
CA ASP A 107 -3.31 -21.03 20.69
C ASP A 107 -4.79 -20.74 20.37
N LEU A 108 -5.04 -19.78 19.49
CA LEU A 108 -6.40 -19.48 19.03
C LEU A 108 -7.04 -20.73 18.43
N SER A 109 -8.23 -21.09 18.89
CA SER A 109 -9.04 -22.12 18.23
C SER A 109 -9.76 -21.54 17.02
N PHE A 110 -9.98 -22.36 15.99
CA PHE A 110 -10.58 -21.93 14.73
C PHE A 110 -11.87 -22.67 14.41
N VAL A 111 -12.76 -22.00 13.69
CA VAL A 111 -13.94 -22.60 13.06
C VAL A 111 -13.89 -22.37 11.55
N GLN A 112 -14.21 -23.40 10.77
CA GLN A 112 -14.44 -23.25 9.33
C GLN A 112 -15.78 -22.59 9.09
N GLN A 113 -15.80 -21.57 8.23
CA GLN A 113 -17.01 -20.84 7.85
C GLN A 113 -17.10 -20.78 6.34
N ASP A 114 -18.20 -21.29 5.81
CA ASP A 114 -18.52 -21.15 4.40
C ASP A 114 -19.09 -19.77 4.14
N ILE A 115 -18.40 -19.03 3.27
CA ILE A 115 -18.75 -17.68 2.89
C ILE A 115 -19.49 -17.77 1.56
N VAL A 116 -20.78 -17.45 1.61
CA VAL A 116 -21.65 -17.41 0.44
C VAL A 116 -21.61 -16.00 -0.14
N THR A 117 -21.28 -15.90 -1.42
CA THR A 117 -21.27 -14.62 -2.13
C THR A 117 -22.71 -14.15 -2.35
N ALA A 118 -22.96 -12.85 -2.31
CA ALA A 118 -24.31 -12.35 -2.54
C ALA A 118 -24.75 -12.46 -4.00
N THR A 119 -23.79 -12.51 -4.92
CA THR A 119 -24.00 -12.82 -6.34
C THR A 119 -24.35 -14.29 -6.60
N GLY A 120 -24.16 -15.19 -5.61
CA GLY A 120 -24.50 -16.61 -5.72
C GLY A 120 -23.62 -17.39 -6.71
N ASP A 121 -22.51 -16.80 -7.14
CA ASP A 121 -21.56 -17.35 -8.11
C ASP A 121 -20.53 -18.31 -7.50
N GLY A 122 -20.54 -18.48 -6.17
CA GLY A 122 -19.73 -19.47 -5.49
C GLY A 122 -19.82 -19.40 -3.98
N SER A 123 -19.14 -20.35 -3.34
CA SER A 123 -18.80 -20.29 -1.93
C SER A 123 -17.31 -20.62 -1.76
N PHE A 124 -16.72 -20.06 -0.72
CA PHE A 124 -15.38 -20.43 -0.29
C PHE A 124 -15.32 -20.49 1.22
N THR A 125 -14.40 -21.28 1.75
CA THR A 125 -14.30 -21.53 3.18
C THR A 125 -13.12 -20.75 3.76
N LEU A 126 -13.39 -19.98 4.81
CA LEU A 126 -12.36 -19.35 5.63
C LEU A 126 -12.26 -20.05 6.99
N ARG A 127 -11.07 -20.06 7.58
CA ARG A 127 -10.86 -20.44 8.98
C ARG A 127 -10.79 -19.18 9.80
N VAL A 128 -11.65 -19.04 10.80
CA VAL A 128 -11.79 -17.82 11.60
C VAL A 128 -11.59 -18.17 13.07
N ALA A 129 -10.83 -17.36 13.80
CA ALA A 129 -10.61 -17.51 15.23
C ALA A 129 -11.94 -17.49 16.00
N GLN A 130 -12.12 -18.42 16.92
CA GLN A 130 -13.31 -18.47 17.77
C GLN A 130 -13.27 -17.34 18.83
N PRO A 131 -14.43 -16.82 19.26
CA PRO A 131 -15.80 -17.19 18.88
C PRO A 131 -16.34 -16.41 17.66
N PHE A 132 -15.48 -15.80 16.84
CA PHE A 132 -15.92 -14.87 15.81
C PHE A 132 -16.67 -15.56 14.67
N ARG A 133 -17.57 -14.78 14.04
CA ARG A 133 -18.27 -15.10 12.80
C ARG A 133 -18.00 -14.02 11.77
N LEU A 134 -18.05 -14.40 10.50
CA LEU A 134 -17.80 -13.53 9.38
C LEU A 134 -19.00 -13.54 8.44
N ALA A 135 -19.46 -12.36 8.03
CA ALA A 135 -20.52 -12.17 7.07
C ALA A 135 -20.08 -11.21 5.96
N VAL A 136 -20.62 -11.36 4.75
CA VAL A 136 -20.42 -10.41 3.65
C VAL A 136 -21.38 -9.24 3.83
N ALA A 137 -20.85 -8.10 4.27
CA ALA A 137 -21.64 -6.91 4.55
C ALA A 137 -22.05 -6.16 3.28
N ALA A 138 -21.19 -6.14 2.26
CA ALA A 138 -21.46 -5.59 0.94
C ALA A 138 -20.53 -6.20 -0.12
N GLU A 139 -20.95 -6.13 -1.39
CA GLU A 139 -20.17 -6.59 -2.55
C GLU A 139 -20.26 -5.56 -3.68
N GLY A 140 -19.45 -5.73 -4.73
CA GLY A 140 -19.44 -4.84 -5.89
C GLY A 140 -18.73 -3.51 -5.64
N LEU A 141 -17.81 -3.48 -4.67
CA LEU A 141 -17.07 -2.28 -4.25
C LEU A 141 -15.73 -2.10 -4.99
N GLY A 142 -15.52 -2.85 -6.08
CA GLY A 142 -14.32 -2.73 -6.92
C GLY A 142 -13.01 -3.03 -6.15
N LYS A 143 -12.08 -2.09 -6.16
CA LYS A 143 -10.84 -2.13 -5.37
C LYS A 143 -11.06 -1.37 -4.06
N ALA A 144 -11.88 -1.93 -3.16
CA ALA A 144 -12.22 -1.32 -1.88
C ALA A 144 -10.99 -1.10 -0.97
N ARG A 145 -10.80 0.12 -0.45
CA ARG A 145 -9.64 0.50 0.37
C ARG A 145 -10.03 0.95 1.79
N PHE A 146 -9.43 2.01 2.32
CA PHE A 146 -9.54 2.44 3.72
C PHE A 146 -10.80 3.28 3.93
N MET A 147 -11.69 2.77 4.77
CA MET A 147 -13.06 3.25 4.99
C MET A 147 -13.22 4.02 6.30
N ALA A 148 -14.30 4.78 6.42
CA ALA A 148 -14.65 5.48 7.66
C ALA A 148 -16.16 5.66 7.82
N TRP A 149 -16.61 5.68 9.08
CA TRP A 149 -17.95 6.14 9.44
C TRP A 149 -18.03 7.65 9.33
N SER A 150 -19.10 8.15 8.71
CA SER A 150 -19.47 9.55 8.77
C SER A 150 -20.15 9.90 10.10
N PRO A 151 -20.21 11.20 10.47
CA PRO A 151 -20.88 11.66 11.69
C PRO A 151 -22.36 11.26 11.81
N ASP A 152 -23.02 10.95 10.70
CA ASP A 152 -24.42 10.51 10.63
C ASP A 152 -24.59 8.98 10.52
N GLY A 153 -23.52 8.21 10.72
CA GLY A 153 -23.57 6.75 10.80
C GLY A 153 -23.63 6.02 9.46
N ARG A 154 -23.18 6.65 8.37
CA ARG A 154 -23.04 6.01 7.05
C ARG A 154 -21.60 5.57 6.81
N LEU A 155 -21.40 4.47 6.09
CA LEU A 155 -20.06 3.95 5.85
C LEU A 155 -19.54 4.38 4.48
N PHE A 156 -18.41 5.07 4.45
CA PHE A 156 -17.77 5.53 3.22
C PHE A 156 -16.61 4.61 2.83
N VAL A 157 -16.62 4.10 1.59
CA VAL A 157 -15.62 3.14 1.09
C VAL A 157 -15.02 3.63 -0.23
N PRO A 158 -13.73 3.97 -0.27
CA PRO A 158 -13.04 4.31 -1.51
C PRO A 158 -12.87 3.08 -2.41
N ASP A 159 -13.12 3.25 -3.70
CA ASP A 159 -12.82 2.29 -4.77
C ASP A 159 -11.77 2.88 -5.70
N MET A 160 -10.57 2.31 -5.65
CA MET A 160 -9.45 2.74 -6.47
C MET A 160 -9.60 2.34 -7.95
N VAL A 161 -10.49 1.39 -8.26
CA VAL A 161 -10.75 0.73 -9.54
C VAL A 161 -9.56 -0.06 -10.09
N ASN A 162 -8.38 0.55 -10.21
CA ASN A 162 -7.17 -0.09 -10.71
C ASN A 162 -5.89 0.58 -10.17
N MET A 163 -4.77 -0.10 -10.35
CA MET A 163 -3.45 0.40 -9.96
C MET A 163 -2.84 1.38 -10.98
N ASN A 164 -3.49 1.61 -12.13
CA ASN A 164 -2.98 2.45 -13.22
C ASN A 164 -3.39 3.92 -13.08
N LEU A 165 -4.00 4.31 -11.96
CA LEU A 165 -4.43 5.68 -11.68
C LEU A 165 -5.39 6.25 -12.74
N SER A 166 -6.38 5.45 -13.18
CA SER A 166 -7.47 5.99 -13.99
C SER A 166 -8.28 7.03 -13.20
N HIS A 167 -9.05 7.84 -13.92
CA HIS A 167 -10.03 8.78 -13.35
C HIS A 167 -11.41 8.12 -13.21
N GLU A 168 -11.47 6.82 -12.93
CA GLU A 168 -12.74 6.09 -12.78
C GLU A 168 -13.04 5.77 -11.31
N GLY A 169 -12.12 6.13 -10.40
CA GLY A 169 -12.25 5.91 -8.97
C GLY A 169 -13.51 6.53 -8.40
N LYS A 170 -14.03 5.89 -7.34
CA LYS A 170 -15.29 6.28 -6.70
C LYS A 170 -15.13 6.31 -5.19
N LEU A 171 -16.01 7.05 -4.55
CA LEU A 171 -16.29 6.95 -3.12
C LEU A 171 -17.71 6.46 -2.97
N TYR A 172 -17.87 5.24 -2.48
CA TYR A 172 -19.17 4.67 -2.17
C TYR A 172 -19.65 5.12 -0.79
N VAL A 173 -20.97 5.25 -0.63
CA VAL A 173 -21.64 5.36 0.66
C VAL A 173 -22.57 4.16 0.85
N LEU A 174 -22.44 3.50 1.99
CA LEU A 174 -23.21 2.32 2.39
C LEU A 174 -24.09 2.70 3.57
N GLU A 175 -25.36 2.34 3.50
CA GLU A 175 -26.41 2.78 4.42
C GLU A 175 -27.32 1.60 4.81
N GLU A 176 -28.10 1.81 5.87
CA GLU A 176 -29.10 0.84 6.34
C GLU A 176 -28.47 -0.52 6.69
N PHE A 177 -27.47 -0.53 7.57
CA PHE A 177 -26.89 -1.76 8.09
C PHE A 177 -27.93 -2.55 8.87
N ASP A 178 -28.20 -3.76 8.43
CA ASP A 178 -29.12 -4.68 9.07
C ASP A 178 -28.36 -5.59 10.05
N PRO A 179 -28.57 -5.46 11.37
CA PRO A 179 -27.85 -6.24 12.37
C PRO A 179 -28.25 -7.72 12.40
N GLN A 180 -29.36 -8.14 11.77
CA GLN A 180 -29.74 -9.55 11.68
C GLN A 180 -29.02 -10.24 10.53
N THR A 181 -29.03 -9.62 9.36
CA THR A 181 -28.37 -10.18 8.17
C THR A 181 -26.88 -9.85 8.11
N LYS A 182 -26.44 -8.84 8.87
CA LYS A 182 -25.09 -8.26 8.87
C LYS A 182 -24.72 -7.61 7.53
N ARG A 183 -25.70 -7.01 6.84
CA ARG A 183 -25.53 -6.46 5.49
C ARG A 183 -26.05 -5.04 5.41
N PHE A 184 -25.42 -4.21 4.58
CA PHE A 184 -25.99 -2.94 4.17
C PHE A 184 -27.07 -3.18 3.10
N ARG A 185 -28.19 -2.48 3.22
CA ARG A 185 -29.31 -2.60 2.26
C ARG A 185 -29.17 -1.65 1.08
N LYS A 186 -28.39 -0.58 1.24
CA LYS A 186 -28.21 0.46 0.22
C LYS A 186 -26.73 0.79 0.04
N THR A 187 -26.31 0.82 -1.23
CA THR A 187 -24.98 1.28 -1.66
C THR A 187 -25.17 2.28 -2.78
N SER A 188 -24.58 3.46 -2.69
CA SER A 188 -24.61 4.48 -3.74
C SER A 188 -23.25 5.15 -3.93
N VAL A 189 -23.09 5.91 -5.01
CA VAL A 189 -21.85 6.62 -5.32
C VAL A 189 -21.98 8.06 -4.83
N TYR A 190 -21.12 8.46 -3.90
CA TYR A 190 -21.08 9.82 -3.34
C TYR A 190 -20.18 10.75 -4.16
N LEU A 191 -19.03 10.25 -4.62
CA LEU A 191 -18.12 10.93 -5.52
C LEU A 191 -17.66 9.97 -6.62
N SER A 192 -17.47 10.50 -7.82
CA SER A 192 -16.95 9.79 -8.99
C SER A 192 -15.81 10.58 -9.64
N HIS A 193 -15.24 10.01 -10.70
CA HIS A 193 -14.14 10.61 -11.46
C HIS A 193 -12.86 10.86 -10.66
N LEU A 194 -12.67 10.10 -9.57
CA LEU A 194 -11.55 10.24 -8.68
C LEU A 194 -10.32 9.52 -9.25
N ARG A 195 -9.14 10.07 -8.98
CA ARG A 195 -7.87 9.46 -9.38
C ARG A 195 -7.15 8.86 -8.18
N GLY A 196 -7.20 7.54 -8.10
CA GLY A 196 -6.55 6.77 -7.02
C GLY A 196 -7.07 7.08 -5.61
N PRO A 197 -8.41 7.09 -5.36
CA PRO A 197 -8.91 7.25 -4.01
C PRO A 197 -8.53 6.04 -3.15
N HIS A 198 -7.95 6.29 -1.98
CA HIS A 198 -7.42 5.20 -1.12
C HIS A 198 -7.94 5.27 0.31
N SER A 199 -8.05 6.44 0.92
CA SER A 199 -8.49 6.57 2.32
C SER A 199 -9.45 7.73 2.49
N VAL A 200 -10.50 7.51 3.28
CA VAL A 200 -11.46 8.54 3.70
C VAL A 200 -11.44 8.67 5.23
N ALA A 201 -11.63 9.88 5.73
CA ALA A 201 -11.79 10.16 7.15
C ALA A 201 -12.74 11.34 7.35
N PHE A 202 -13.35 11.43 8.54
CA PHE A 202 -14.18 12.57 8.92
C PHE A 202 -13.57 13.32 10.09
N TYR A 203 -13.76 14.63 10.10
CA TYR A 203 -13.31 15.51 11.17
C TYR A 203 -14.37 16.57 11.44
N THR A 204 -14.62 16.85 12.72
CA THR A 204 -15.46 17.98 13.14
C THR A 204 -14.53 19.04 13.71
N ASP A 205 -14.56 20.24 13.14
CA ASP A 205 -13.74 21.34 13.63
C ASP A 205 -14.27 21.91 14.96
N PRO A 206 -13.48 22.75 15.65
CA PRO A 206 -13.91 23.37 16.92
C PRO A 206 -15.20 24.20 16.80
N GLU A 207 -15.51 24.69 15.59
CA GLU A 207 -16.73 25.44 15.28
C GLU A 207 -17.95 24.53 15.05
N GLY A 208 -17.76 23.20 15.07
CA GLY A 208 -18.82 22.21 14.94
C GLY A 208 -19.14 21.82 13.49
N LYS A 209 -18.38 22.30 12.51
CA LYS A 209 -18.57 21.95 11.10
C LYS A 209 -17.91 20.61 10.80
N HIS A 210 -18.64 19.75 10.12
CA HIS A 210 -18.13 18.45 9.68
C HIS A 210 -17.43 18.56 8.33
N TRP A 211 -16.38 17.77 8.17
CA TRP A 211 -15.55 17.72 6.98
C TRP A 211 -15.31 16.27 6.59
N LEU A 212 -15.42 15.98 5.30
CA LEU A 212 -14.98 14.73 4.68
C LEU A 212 -13.60 14.95 4.09
N TYR A 213 -12.60 14.21 4.57
CA TYR A 213 -11.26 14.17 4.02
C TYR A 213 -11.11 12.96 3.11
N LEU A 214 -10.60 13.16 1.91
CA LEU A 214 -10.36 12.11 0.94
C LEU A 214 -8.92 12.18 0.44
N ALA A 215 -8.20 11.09 0.68
CA ALA A 215 -6.83 10.92 0.24
C ALA A 215 -6.80 10.27 -1.16
N LEU A 216 -6.42 11.08 -2.14
CA LEU A 216 -6.12 10.67 -3.51
C LEU A 216 -4.60 10.49 -3.65
N THR A 217 -4.17 9.88 -4.76
CA THR A 217 -2.72 9.67 -4.99
C THR A 217 -1.91 10.96 -5.00
N ALA A 218 -2.45 12.02 -5.62
CA ALA A 218 -1.75 13.29 -5.82
C ALA A 218 -2.08 14.32 -4.73
N HIS A 219 -3.27 14.26 -4.15
CA HIS A 219 -3.79 15.29 -3.26
C HIS A 219 -4.53 14.67 -2.09
N LEU A 220 -4.32 15.23 -0.91
CA LEU A 220 -5.30 15.14 0.17
C LEU A 220 -6.25 16.31 0.02
N VAL A 221 -7.54 16.01 -0.16
CA VAL A 221 -8.58 17.02 -0.29
C VAL A 221 -9.58 16.90 0.86
N ARG A 222 -10.31 17.98 1.13
CA ARG A 222 -11.49 17.94 2.00
C ARG A 222 -12.69 18.64 1.39
N TYR A 223 -13.87 18.23 1.83
CA TYR A 223 -15.15 18.82 1.49
C TYR A 223 -15.90 19.17 2.78
N PRO A 224 -16.66 20.29 2.81
CA PRO A 224 -17.72 20.45 3.80
C PRO A 224 -18.66 19.24 3.72
N TYR A 225 -19.02 18.70 4.88
CA TYR A 225 -19.90 17.55 4.98
C TYR A 225 -21.19 17.91 5.71
N GLU A 226 -22.31 17.67 5.06
CA GLU A 226 -23.64 17.82 5.65
C GLU A 226 -24.22 16.42 5.88
N PRO A 227 -24.61 16.07 7.12
CA PRO A 227 -25.36 14.84 7.42
C PRO A 227 -26.54 14.63 6.46
N GLY A 228 -26.69 13.40 5.96
CA GLY A 228 -27.72 13.02 5.00
C GLY A 228 -27.49 13.51 3.56
N SER A 229 -26.45 14.31 3.28
CA SER A 229 -26.16 14.72 1.91
C SER A 229 -25.74 13.52 1.04
N ASP A 230 -26.16 13.53 -0.23
CA ASP A 230 -25.79 12.50 -1.22
C ASP A 230 -24.56 12.89 -2.07
N LYS A 231 -24.08 14.14 -1.93
CA LYS A 231 -22.88 14.68 -2.59
C LYS A 231 -22.33 15.87 -1.79
N PRO A 232 -21.06 16.26 -1.99
CA PRO A 232 -20.52 17.49 -1.39
C PRO A 232 -21.29 18.75 -1.80
N SER A 233 -21.35 19.73 -0.90
CA SER A 233 -22.02 21.02 -1.15
C SER A 233 -21.16 22.03 -1.93
N GLY A 234 -19.90 21.71 -2.21
CA GLY A 234 -18.98 22.58 -2.97
C GLY A 234 -17.73 21.86 -3.49
N GLU A 235 -16.86 22.63 -4.12
CA GLU A 235 -15.56 22.16 -4.63
C GLU A 235 -14.62 21.72 -3.49
N PRO A 236 -13.68 20.79 -3.75
CA PRO A 236 -12.71 20.37 -2.75
C PRO A 236 -11.71 21.48 -2.41
N GLU A 237 -11.33 21.53 -1.14
CA GLU A 237 -10.13 22.23 -0.70
C GLU A 237 -8.93 21.28 -0.75
N ILE A 238 -7.82 21.69 -1.38
CA ILE A 238 -6.56 20.93 -1.36
C ILE A 238 -5.83 21.23 -0.05
N ILE A 239 -5.62 20.18 0.75
CA ILE A 239 -4.95 20.24 2.06
C ILE A 239 -3.46 19.96 1.93
N ALA A 240 -3.09 19.01 1.08
CA ALA A 240 -1.69 18.70 0.79
C ALA A 240 -1.56 18.10 -0.62
N THR A 241 -0.40 18.30 -1.24
CA THR A 241 -0.03 17.70 -2.53
C THR A 241 1.19 16.80 -2.34
N PHE A 242 1.16 15.64 -2.98
CA PHE A 242 2.20 14.62 -2.90
C PHE A 242 2.73 14.29 -4.30
N PRO A 243 3.99 13.84 -4.43
CA PRO A 243 4.45 13.33 -5.70
C PRO A 243 3.63 12.11 -6.10
N ASN A 244 3.26 12.07 -7.37
CA ASN A 244 2.44 11.01 -7.95
C ASN A 244 3.10 10.39 -9.20
N THR A 245 4.39 10.63 -9.41
CA THR A 245 5.21 10.05 -10.46
C THR A 245 6.28 9.17 -9.85
N GLN A 246 6.85 8.29 -10.66
CA GLN A 246 8.03 7.51 -10.29
C GLN A 246 9.25 8.42 -10.14
N GLU A 247 10.19 8.06 -9.25
CA GLU A 247 11.45 8.80 -9.11
C GLU A 247 12.24 8.80 -10.44
N PRO A 248 12.87 9.93 -10.81
CA PRO A 248 13.66 10.01 -12.03
C PRO A 248 14.75 8.94 -12.09
N LYS A 249 15.03 8.44 -13.30
CA LYS A 249 16.09 7.44 -13.59
C LYS A 249 15.85 6.03 -13.03
N GLN A 250 14.70 5.78 -12.40
CA GLN A 250 14.32 4.43 -11.99
C GLN A 250 13.84 3.61 -13.18
N THR A 251 14.37 2.41 -13.34
CA THR A 251 14.06 1.50 -14.45
C THR A 251 13.00 0.45 -14.08
N SER A 252 12.91 0.09 -12.80
CA SER A 252 11.87 -0.81 -12.28
C SER A 252 10.59 -0.04 -11.96
N VAL A 253 9.45 -0.50 -12.49
CA VAL A 253 8.13 0.10 -12.26
C VAL A 253 7.68 -0.23 -10.84
N VAL A 254 7.85 0.71 -9.91
CA VAL A 254 7.29 0.63 -8.55
C VAL A 254 6.43 1.86 -8.28
N TRP A 255 5.17 1.62 -7.92
CA TRP A 255 4.13 2.63 -7.80
C TRP A 255 3.44 2.59 -6.43
N HIS A 256 4.01 3.27 -5.44
CA HIS A 256 3.33 3.48 -4.15
C HIS A 256 2.39 4.69 -4.20
N ILE A 257 1.19 4.43 -4.68
CA ILE A 257 0.16 5.43 -5.01
C ILE A 257 -0.83 5.72 -3.89
N THR A 258 -0.76 4.97 -2.81
CA THR A 258 -1.71 5.00 -1.71
C THR A 258 -1.37 6.06 -0.68
N ARG A 259 -2.38 6.69 -0.08
CA ARG A 259 -2.23 7.70 0.98
C ARG A 259 -3.21 7.41 2.10
N THR A 260 -2.75 6.80 3.19
CA THR A 260 -3.62 6.52 4.35
C THR A 260 -3.66 7.73 5.26
N ILE A 261 -4.84 8.08 5.78
CA ILE A 261 -5.02 9.22 6.68
C ILE A 261 -5.71 8.82 7.98
N THR A 262 -5.36 9.51 9.06
CA THR A 262 -6.12 9.45 10.33
C THR A 262 -5.97 10.74 11.11
N PHE A 263 -6.90 11.00 12.02
CA PHE A 263 -6.83 12.12 12.96
C PHE A 263 -6.46 11.61 14.36
N ARG A 264 -5.55 12.32 15.03
CA ARG A 264 -5.22 12.07 16.43
C ARG A 264 -4.80 13.37 17.09
N ASN A 265 -5.35 13.64 18.28
CA ASN A 265 -4.98 14.80 19.12
C ASN A 265 -4.99 16.14 18.34
N GLY A 266 -6.04 16.37 17.54
CA GLY A 266 -6.19 17.59 16.74
C GLY A 266 -5.25 17.71 15.54
N ARG A 267 -4.51 16.65 15.20
CA ARG A 267 -3.62 16.60 14.03
C ARG A 267 -4.08 15.55 13.04
N LEU A 268 -3.79 15.80 11.78
CA LEU A 268 -3.97 14.90 10.65
C LEU A 268 -2.63 14.24 10.31
N TYR A 269 -2.62 12.92 10.23
CA TYR A 269 -1.45 12.13 9.84
C TYR A 269 -1.69 11.50 8.47
N VAL A 270 -0.64 11.44 7.65
CA VAL A 270 -0.71 10.90 6.29
C VAL A 270 0.50 10.02 6.00
N SER A 271 0.27 8.80 5.55
CA SER A 271 1.34 7.95 5.02
C SER A 271 1.58 8.20 3.53
N VAL A 272 2.85 8.30 3.14
CA VAL A 272 3.29 8.57 1.76
C VAL A 272 4.40 7.59 1.39
N GLY A 273 4.07 6.57 0.61
CA GLY A 273 5.05 5.58 0.13
C GLY A 273 6.05 6.17 -0.89
N SER A 274 7.21 5.53 -0.99
CA SER A 274 8.33 5.89 -1.88
C SER A 274 7.96 5.90 -3.37
N GLY A 275 8.72 6.64 -4.17
CA GLY A 275 8.53 6.68 -5.63
C GLY A 275 9.29 5.61 -6.41
N CYS A 276 9.84 4.59 -5.75
CA CYS A 276 10.72 3.60 -6.35
C CYS A 276 10.81 2.34 -5.47
N ASN A 277 11.47 1.28 -5.96
CA ASN A 277 11.74 0.10 -5.15
C ASN A 277 12.77 0.40 -4.04
N ALA A 278 13.94 0.89 -4.46
CA ALA A 278 15.07 1.22 -3.61
C ALA A 278 15.85 2.35 -4.31
N CYS A 279 15.77 3.56 -3.77
CA CYS A 279 16.46 4.73 -4.31
C CYS A 279 16.54 5.86 -3.29
N GLU A 280 17.57 6.69 -3.40
CA GLU A 280 17.64 7.95 -2.68
C GLU A 280 16.65 8.93 -3.33
N GLN A 281 15.63 9.35 -2.58
CA GLN A 281 14.62 10.30 -3.07
C GLN A 281 15.29 11.64 -3.35
N VAL A 282 15.09 12.18 -4.55
CA VAL A 282 15.67 13.46 -4.99
C VAL A 282 14.62 14.51 -5.34
N VAL A 283 13.34 14.11 -5.40
CA VAL A 283 12.21 15.00 -5.70
C VAL A 283 11.52 15.41 -4.41
N GLU A 284 11.26 16.71 -4.27
CA GLU A 284 10.35 17.27 -3.26
C GLU A 284 8.91 17.37 -3.83
N PRO A 285 7.85 17.18 -3.02
CA PRO A 285 7.87 16.89 -1.59
C PRO A 285 8.37 15.48 -1.25
N LEU A 286 9.00 15.31 -0.08
CA LEU A 286 9.48 14.02 0.41
C LEU A 286 8.45 12.88 0.33
N ARG A 287 8.95 11.67 0.10
CA ARG A 287 8.19 10.39 0.14
C ARG A 287 8.85 9.45 1.15
N ALA A 288 8.31 8.23 1.25
CA ALA A 288 8.80 7.20 2.16
C ALA A 288 8.72 7.62 3.63
N MET A 289 7.54 8.13 4.01
CA MET A 289 7.34 8.82 5.28
C MET A 289 5.90 8.73 5.80
N ILE A 290 5.76 9.03 7.09
CA ILE A 290 4.50 9.46 7.69
C ILE A 290 4.64 10.95 8.01
N ALA A 291 3.73 11.77 7.49
CA ALA A 291 3.65 13.20 7.76
C ALA A 291 2.56 13.51 8.79
N SER A 292 2.68 14.67 9.44
CA SER A 292 1.68 15.20 10.35
C SER A 292 1.44 16.69 10.06
N MET A 293 0.19 17.13 10.13
CA MET A 293 -0.23 18.51 9.86
C MET A 293 -1.46 18.87 10.71
N ARG A 294 -1.82 20.15 10.75
CA ARG A 294 -3.14 20.57 11.23
C ARG A 294 -4.22 20.17 10.22
N PRO A 295 -5.51 20.08 10.61
CA PRO A 295 -6.58 19.69 9.70
C PRO A 295 -6.71 20.55 8.44
N ASP A 296 -6.28 21.82 8.48
CA ASP A 296 -6.25 22.73 7.34
C ASP A 296 -5.00 22.59 6.44
N GLY A 297 -4.07 21.69 6.79
CA GLY A 297 -2.82 21.46 6.07
C GLY A 297 -1.64 22.31 6.56
N SER A 298 -1.89 23.29 7.43
CA SER A 298 -0.82 24.09 8.03
C SER A 298 0.03 23.27 9.01
N ASP A 299 1.23 23.77 9.37
CA ASP A 299 2.14 23.09 10.30
C ASP A 299 2.50 21.65 9.87
N PHE A 300 2.76 21.49 8.57
CA PHE A 300 3.23 20.25 7.97
C PHE A 300 4.62 19.90 8.50
N ARG A 301 4.79 18.66 8.97
CA ARG A 301 6.08 18.10 9.38
C ARG A 301 6.19 16.63 9.02
N VAL A 302 7.42 16.17 8.77
CA VAL A 302 7.75 14.75 8.67
C VAL A 302 7.78 14.16 10.07
N HIS A 303 6.88 13.22 10.36
CA HIS A 303 6.78 12.56 11.66
C HIS A 303 7.69 11.33 11.75
N ALA A 304 7.80 10.55 10.68
CA ALA A 304 8.76 9.46 10.55
C ALA A 304 9.16 9.33 9.07
N ARG A 305 10.40 8.91 8.80
CA ARG A 305 10.93 8.75 7.42
C ARG A 305 11.72 7.46 7.25
N GLY A 306 12.14 7.16 6.03
CA GLY A 306 12.86 5.92 5.73
C GLY A 306 11.93 4.71 5.81
N LEU A 307 10.66 4.90 5.46
CA LEU A 307 9.59 3.91 5.44
C LEU A 307 9.19 3.67 3.98
N ARG A 308 9.63 2.58 3.35
CA ARG A 308 9.45 2.36 1.90
C ARG A 308 8.00 2.55 1.47
N ASN A 309 7.07 1.92 2.17
CA ASN A 309 5.65 1.94 1.90
C ASN A 309 4.86 1.52 3.15
N ALA A 310 4.81 2.45 4.11
CA ALA A 310 4.08 2.31 5.36
C ALA A 310 2.55 2.40 5.19
N VAL A 311 1.91 1.44 4.51
CA VAL A 311 0.54 1.64 3.99
C VAL A 311 -0.48 1.91 5.09
N GLY A 312 -0.59 1.06 6.11
CA GLY A 312 -1.56 1.24 7.18
C GLY A 312 -0.89 1.63 8.48
N PHE A 313 -1.50 2.55 9.21
CA PHE A 313 -1.05 2.90 10.55
C PHE A 313 -2.24 3.20 11.46
N THR A 314 -2.03 3.04 12.76
CA THR A 314 -3.02 3.35 13.79
C THR A 314 -2.33 3.83 15.05
N PHE A 315 -3.10 4.44 15.94
CA PHE A 315 -2.64 4.80 17.28
C PHE A 315 -3.24 3.82 18.29
N ASP A 316 -2.43 3.46 19.28
CA ASP A 316 -2.95 2.77 20.46
C ASP A 316 -3.63 3.74 21.45
N ASP A 317 -4.09 3.22 22.58
CA ASP A 317 -4.69 4.03 23.66
C ASP A 317 -3.69 4.97 24.36
N THR A 318 -2.38 4.72 24.27
CA THR A 318 -1.31 5.57 24.81
C THR A 318 -0.85 6.67 23.85
N ASN A 319 -1.45 6.78 22.66
CA ASN A 319 -1.01 7.66 21.57
C ASN A 319 0.32 7.26 20.92
N THR A 320 0.75 6.01 21.06
CA THR A 320 1.87 5.49 20.28
C THR A 320 1.37 5.12 18.89
N LEU A 321 2.05 5.62 17.85
CA LEU A 321 1.74 5.28 16.47
C LEU A 321 2.40 3.94 16.12
N TYR A 322 1.66 3.04 15.47
CA TYR A 322 2.19 1.82 14.88
C TYR A 322 1.85 1.79 13.39
N THR A 323 2.75 1.24 12.58
CA THR A 323 2.56 1.17 11.13
C THR A 323 3.00 -0.17 10.58
N THR A 324 2.30 -0.65 9.56
CA THR A 324 2.80 -1.70 8.66
C THR A 324 3.82 -1.11 7.71
N GLU A 325 4.71 -1.94 7.16
CA GLU A 325 5.76 -1.55 6.22
C GLU A 325 6.00 -2.69 5.22
N ASN A 326 6.14 -2.35 3.93
CA ASN A 326 6.38 -3.32 2.86
C ASN A 326 7.82 -3.16 2.36
N GLY A 327 8.65 -4.19 2.56
CA GLY A 327 10.06 -4.21 2.24
C GLY A 327 10.40 -4.16 0.74
N VAL A 328 11.69 -4.10 0.41
CA VAL A 328 12.18 -3.96 -0.97
C VAL A 328 12.01 -5.24 -1.80
N ASP A 329 11.66 -5.11 -3.08
CA ASP A 329 11.36 -6.30 -3.90
C ASP A 329 12.63 -6.98 -4.48
N HIS A 330 13.78 -6.29 -4.49
CA HIS A 330 14.95 -6.71 -5.29
C HIS A 330 15.84 -7.75 -4.59
N LEU A 331 15.60 -8.04 -3.31
CA LEU A 331 16.39 -8.97 -2.51
C LEU A 331 15.96 -10.44 -2.67
N GLY A 332 15.04 -10.71 -3.61
CA GLY A 332 14.57 -12.05 -3.92
C GLY A 332 13.34 -12.46 -3.09
N PRO A 333 12.91 -13.73 -3.18
CA PRO A 333 11.68 -14.19 -2.56
C PRO A 333 11.76 -14.37 -1.03
N ASP A 334 12.97 -14.48 -0.48
CA ASP A 334 13.20 -14.84 0.92
C ASP A 334 13.63 -13.64 1.78
N ALA A 335 13.65 -12.43 1.20
CA ALA A 335 14.08 -11.20 1.87
C ALA A 335 13.54 -9.95 1.16
N PRO A 336 13.45 -8.82 1.87
CA PRO A 336 13.48 -8.70 3.32
C PRO A 336 12.16 -9.16 3.93
N ASP A 337 12.09 -9.21 5.25
CA ASP A 337 10.81 -9.34 5.93
C ASP A 337 9.95 -8.09 5.72
N ASP A 338 8.65 -8.28 5.49
CA ASP A 338 7.67 -7.24 5.73
C ASP A 338 7.39 -7.14 7.22
N VAL A 339 7.18 -5.93 7.73
CA VAL A 339 7.22 -5.69 9.18
C VAL A 339 6.14 -4.72 9.65
N MET A 340 5.97 -4.66 10.96
CA MET A 340 5.24 -3.63 11.68
C MET A 340 6.20 -2.90 12.60
N TYR A 341 6.20 -1.56 12.57
CA TYR A 341 7.00 -0.73 13.46
C TYR A 341 6.16 -0.06 14.53
N ARG A 342 6.75 0.09 15.72
CA ARG A 342 6.37 1.09 16.71
C ARG A 342 7.09 2.40 16.37
N ILE A 343 6.34 3.45 16.11
CA ILE A 343 6.88 4.71 15.58
C ILE A 343 7.37 5.64 16.69
N THR A 344 8.61 6.13 16.52
CA THR A 344 9.23 7.18 17.30
C THR A 344 9.28 8.46 16.47
N ASP A 345 8.78 9.57 17.02
CA ASP A 345 8.75 10.86 16.32
C ASP A 345 10.16 11.31 15.89
N GLY A 346 10.31 11.68 14.62
CA GLY A 346 11.55 12.15 14.01
C GLY A 346 12.51 11.05 13.56
N ALA A 347 12.24 9.78 13.85
CA ALA A 347 13.15 8.67 13.52
C ALA A 347 13.21 8.34 12.01
N HIS A 348 14.32 7.72 11.61
CA HIS A 348 14.53 7.17 10.27
C HIS A 348 14.59 5.63 10.32
N TYR A 349 13.72 4.96 9.57
CA TYR A 349 13.49 3.50 9.61
C TYR A 349 14.32 2.68 8.60
N GLY A 350 15.38 3.29 8.09
CA GLY A 350 16.45 2.61 7.37
C GLY A 350 16.33 2.63 5.84
N TRP A 351 15.12 2.60 5.26
CA TRP A 351 14.98 2.61 3.80
C TRP A 351 15.54 3.90 3.18
N PRO A 352 16.28 3.86 2.05
CA PRO A 352 16.58 2.69 1.22
C PRO A 352 17.85 1.93 1.60
N TYR A 353 18.56 2.35 2.65
CA TYR A 353 19.91 1.88 2.96
C TYR A 353 19.96 0.56 3.72
N CYS A 354 18.89 0.24 4.46
CA CYS A 354 18.83 -0.90 5.35
C CYS A 354 17.54 -1.69 5.13
N TYR A 355 17.59 -2.98 5.46
CA TYR A 355 16.43 -3.86 5.47
C TYR A 355 16.49 -4.81 6.67
N GLU A 356 15.34 -5.38 7.05
CA GLU A 356 15.26 -6.36 8.13
C GLU A 356 14.98 -7.76 7.58
N LYS A 357 15.61 -8.77 8.15
CA LYS A 357 15.34 -10.19 7.87
C LYS A 357 15.62 -11.00 9.14
N ASP A 358 14.72 -11.90 9.52
CA ASP A 358 14.89 -12.74 10.70
C ASP A 358 15.17 -11.91 11.99
N ALA A 359 14.48 -10.77 12.13
CA ALA A 359 14.68 -9.76 13.20
C ALA A 359 16.08 -9.09 13.23
N GLU A 360 16.92 -9.33 12.23
CA GLU A 360 18.22 -8.70 12.05
C GLU A 360 18.17 -7.59 10.99
N VAL A 361 18.85 -6.47 11.26
CA VAL A 361 18.96 -5.33 10.33
C VAL A 361 20.28 -5.43 9.58
N PHE A 362 20.20 -5.36 8.26
CA PHE A 362 21.31 -5.45 7.34
C PHE A 362 21.43 -4.17 6.50
N ALA A 363 22.66 -3.82 6.12
CA ALA A 363 22.88 -2.82 5.10
C ALA A 363 22.60 -3.41 3.71
N ASP A 364 21.90 -2.66 2.87
CA ASP A 364 21.67 -3.01 1.47
C ASP A 364 22.89 -2.59 0.64
N HIS A 365 23.65 -3.56 0.12
CA HIS A 365 24.82 -3.31 -0.74
C HIS A 365 24.54 -3.47 -2.23
N SER A 366 23.27 -3.62 -2.61
CA SER A 366 22.86 -3.83 -4.01
C SER A 366 23.06 -2.58 -4.87
N PHE A 367 23.21 -1.42 -4.24
CA PHE A 367 23.36 -0.13 -4.91
C PHE A 367 24.52 0.69 -4.34
N PRO A 368 25.17 1.52 -5.18
CA PRO A 368 26.20 2.46 -4.73
C PRO A 368 25.53 3.71 -4.13
N TRP A 369 25.05 3.61 -2.89
CA TRP A 369 24.44 4.73 -2.17
C TRP A 369 25.39 5.93 -2.06
N SER A 370 24.86 7.14 -2.31
CA SER A 370 25.70 8.35 -2.26
C SER A 370 25.96 8.84 -0.83
N LYS A 371 25.08 8.48 0.11
CA LYS A 371 25.19 8.89 1.52
C LYS A 371 25.59 7.70 2.39
N PRO A 372 26.56 7.87 3.32
CA PRO A 372 26.79 6.88 4.36
C PRO A 372 25.57 6.83 5.29
N PHE A 373 25.20 5.64 5.74
CA PHE A 373 24.07 5.43 6.64
C PHE A 373 24.40 4.34 7.66
N ALA A 374 24.10 4.58 8.94
CA ALA A 374 24.41 3.67 10.05
C ALA A 374 23.20 2.76 10.34
N CYS A 375 23.15 1.59 9.72
CA CYS A 375 22.04 0.65 9.86
C CYS A 375 21.89 0.08 11.28
N GLU A 376 22.96 0.10 12.07
CA GLU A 376 22.97 -0.37 13.45
C GLU A 376 22.14 0.52 14.39
N GLN A 377 21.85 1.75 13.97
CA GLN A 377 21.08 2.74 14.75
C GLN A 377 19.59 2.80 14.34
N VAL A 378 19.18 2.00 13.36
CA VAL A 378 17.79 1.98 12.89
C VAL A 378 16.90 1.31 13.93
N PRO A 379 15.73 1.90 14.27
CA PRO A 379 14.76 1.24 15.14
C PRO A 379 14.34 -0.12 14.58
N ARG A 380 14.28 -1.14 15.44
CA ARG A 380 13.86 -2.49 15.07
C ARG A 380 12.36 -2.59 14.86
N SER A 381 11.94 -3.55 14.04
CA SER A 381 10.52 -3.87 13.92
C SER A 381 9.93 -4.28 15.27
N PHE A 382 8.64 -3.97 15.44
CA PHE A 382 7.83 -4.45 16.54
C PHE A 382 7.33 -5.88 16.29
N ALA A 383 7.04 -6.21 15.03
CA ALA A 383 6.70 -7.57 14.58
C ALA A 383 7.17 -7.78 13.13
N SER A 384 7.53 -9.01 12.79
CA SER A 384 7.85 -9.46 11.42
C SER A 384 6.74 -10.37 10.89
N PHE A 385 6.45 -10.27 9.60
CA PHE A 385 5.47 -11.08 8.87
C PHE A 385 6.11 -12.00 7.83
N GLY A 386 7.44 -12.04 7.79
CA GLY A 386 8.17 -12.71 6.72
C GLY A 386 8.12 -11.95 5.39
N PRO A 387 8.81 -12.46 4.35
CA PRO A 387 9.00 -11.74 3.11
C PRO A 387 7.73 -11.71 2.24
N HIS A 388 7.45 -10.56 1.64
CA HIS A 388 6.37 -10.35 0.67
C HIS A 388 4.96 -10.68 1.19
N ALA A 389 4.73 -10.65 2.50
CA ALA A 389 3.40 -10.81 3.11
C ALA A 389 2.44 -9.66 2.79
N ALA A 390 2.98 -8.51 2.37
CA ALA A 390 2.32 -7.28 2.00
C ALA A 390 1.33 -6.76 3.06
N PRO A 391 1.80 -6.38 4.26
CA PRO A 391 0.93 -5.88 5.31
C PRO A 391 0.36 -4.51 4.90
N LEU A 392 -0.97 -4.39 4.89
CA LEU A 392 -1.68 -3.16 4.57
C LEU A 392 -2.31 -2.57 5.82
N GLY A 393 -3.60 -2.79 6.05
CA GLY A 393 -4.34 -2.21 7.16
C GLY A 393 -3.96 -2.79 8.51
N ILE A 394 -4.08 -1.94 9.53
CA ILE A 394 -3.87 -2.26 10.93
C ILE A 394 -4.97 -1.61 11.77
N ALA A 395 -5.48 -2.32 12.77
CA ALA A 395 -6.41 -1.80 13.76
C ALA A 395 -5.98 -2.23 15.16
N TYR A 396 -6.04 -1.31 16.13
CA TYR A 396 -5.79 -1.60 17.53
C TYR A 396 -7.09 -1.91 18.25
N PHE A 397 -7.07 -2.93 19.13
CA PHE A 397 -8.15 -3.27 20.04
C PHE A 397 -7.69 -3.08 21.49
N PRO A 398 -8.36 -2.21 22.26
CA PRO A 398 -7.97 -1.85 23.63
C PRO A 398 -8.12 -3.00 24.64
N THR A 399 -7.67 -2.77 25.86
CA THR A 399 -7.67 -3.78 26.94
C THR A 399 -9.05 -4.25 27.37
N ASP A 400 -10.08 -3.44 27.14
CA ASP A 400 -11.50 -3.73 27.39
C ASP A 400 -12.22 -4.38 26.20
N ALA A 401 -11.52 -4.60 25.07
CA ALA A 401 -12.06 -5.35 23.95
C ALA A 401 -12.34 -6.82 24.30
N HIS A 402 -13.01 -7.54 23.40
CA HIS A 402 -13.26 -8.98 23.53
C HIS A 402 -11.95 -9.73 23.85
N PRO A 403 -11.92 -10.75 24.74
CA PRO A 403 -10.69 -11.41 25.19
C PRO A 403 -9.75 -11.91 24.08
N THR A 404 -10.29 -12.35 22.94
CA THR A 404 -9.53 -12.76 21.75
C THR A 404 -8.83 -11.59 21.04
N LEU A 405 -9.33 -10.36 21.17
CA LEU A 405 -8.82 -9.15 20.51
C LEU A 405 -8.10 -8.20 21.47
N ARG A 406 -8.39 -8.24 22.77
CA ARG A 406 -7.90 -7.24 23.70
C ARG A 406 -6.38 -7.13 23.72
N ASP A 407 -5.95 -5.90 23.84
CA ASP A 407 -4.54 -5.50 23.87
C ASP A 407 -3.72 -6.09 22.73
N SER A 408 -4.27 -5.96 21.52
CA SER A 408 -3.63 -6.47 20.32
C SER A 408 -3.98 -5.63 19.10
N PHE A 409 -3.24 -5.86 18.03
CA PHE A 409 -3.52 -5.32 16.72
C PHE A 409 -4.03 -6.44 15.82
N LEU A 410 -4.96 -6.13 14.92
CA LEU A 410 -5.18 -6.94 13.72
C LEU A 410 -4.42 -6.32 12.57
N VAL A 411 -3.74 -7.16 11.77
CA VAL A 411 -2.99 -6.75 10.58
C VAL A 411 -3.44 -7.58 9.39
N ALA A 412 -3.75 -6.89 8.29
CA ALA A 412 -4.17 -7.50 7.03
C ALA A 412 -2.95 -7.76 6.16
N LEU A 413 -2.58 -9.03 6.02
CA LEU A 413 -1.52 -9.46 5.11
C LEU A 413 -2.16 -9.69 3.74
N HIS A 414 -2.04 -8.70 2.86
CA HIS A 414 -2.67 -8.66 1.53
C HIS A 414 -2.10 -9.73 0.59
N GLY A 415 -0.91 -10.21 0.91
CA GLY A 415 -0.24 -11.32 0.25
C GLY A 415 0.60 -10.92 -0.95
N SER A 416 1.60 -11.75 -1.23
CA SER A 416 2.60 -11.55 -2.27
C SER A 416 1.99 -11.31 -3.64
N PHE A 417 2.61 -10.47 -4.48
CA PHE A 417 2.13 -10.28 -5.85
C PHE A 417 2.15 -11.58 -6.67
N ASP A 418 3.15 -12.44 -6.47
CA ASP A 418 3.22 -13.80 -7.02
C ASP A 418 2.56 -14.78 -6.04
N PRO A 419 1.40 -15.40 -6.38
CA PRO A 419 0.71 -16.31 -5.46
C PRO A 419 1.48 -17.61 -5.21
N SER A 420 2.48 -17.96 -6.02
CA SER A 420 3.28 -19.17 -5.83
C SER A 420 4.20 -19.08 -4.62
N LEU A 421 4.56 -17.87 -4.17
CA LEU A 421 5.30 -17.66 -2.92
C LEU A 421 4.48 -18.02 -1.68
N ALA A 422 3.15 -17.95 -1.79
CA ALA A 422 2.20 -18.29 -0.72
C ALA A 422 2.46 -17.56 0.61
N GLN A 423 2.95 -16.31 0.56
CA GLN A 423 3.18 -15.46 1.72
C GLN A 423 2.02 -14.46 1.90
N GLY A 424 1.57 -14.26 3.15
CA GLY A 424 0.42 -13.42 3.50
C GLY A 424 -0.94 -14.07 3.21
N TYR A 425 -1.86 -13.33 2.59
CA TYR A 425 -3.25 -13.77 2.32
C TYR A 425 -3.98 -14.24 3.58
N THR A 426 -3.83 -13.48 4.65
CA THR A 426 -4.34 -13.82 5.97
C THR A 426 -4.55 -12.55 6.79
N ILE A 427 -5.37 -12.63 7.83
CA ILE A 427 -5.43 -11.62 8.88
C ILE A 427 -4.77 -12.22 10.10
N VAL A 428 -3.83 -11.50 10.68
CA VAL A 428 -3.10 -11.90 11.89
C VAL A 428 -3.44 -11.00 13.06
N ARG A 429 -3.35 -11.54 14.27
CA ARG A 429 -3.32 -10.82 15.54
C ARG A 429 -1.86 -10.59 15.94
N VAL A 430 -1.51 -9.37 16.33
CA VAL A 430 -0.21 -9.01 16.90
C VAL A 430 -0.42 -8.56 18.34
N ARG A 431 0.10 -9.32 19.30
CA ARG A 431 -0.03 -8.99 20.73
C ARG A 431 0.77 -7.71 21.05
N ARG A 432 0.18 -6.75 21.77
CA ARG A 432 0.84 -5.46 22.03
C ARG A 432 1.97 -5.54 23.07
N ASP A 433 1.91 -6.51 23.97
CA ASP A 433 2.90 -6.71 25.03
C ASP A 433 4.26 -7.18 24.50
N ASN A 434 4.27 -8.01 23.46
CA ASN A 434 5.48 -8.69 23.00
C ASN A 434 5.66 -8.81 21.48
N GLY A 435 4.70 -8.32 20.67
CA GLY A 435 4.79 -8.39 19.21
C GLY A 435 4.51 -9.78 18.61
N THR A 436 4.07 -10.75 19.41
CA THR A 436 3.76 -12.11 18.93
C THR A 436 2.67 -12.07 17.86
N VAL A 437 2.94 -12.70 16.72
CA VAL A 437 2.05 -12.77 15.57
C VAL A 437 1.33 -14.13 15.55
N GLU A 438 0.01 -14.11 15.46
CA GLU A 438 -0.84 -15.30 15.46
C GLU A 438 -1.88 -15.20 14.35
N PRO A 439 -2.19 -16.28 13.61
CA PRO A 439 -3.27 -16.24 12.63
C PRO A 439 -4.62 -15.90 13.29
N PHE A 440 -5.48 -15.15 12.59
CA PHE A 440 -6.82 -14.80 13.06
C PHE A 440 -7.90 -15.16 12.02
N ILE A 441 -7.68 -14.87 10.74
CA ILE A 441 -8.51 -15.36 9.63
C ILE A 441 -7.62 -15.86 8.50
N GLU A 442 -7.77 -17.13 8.13
CA GLU A 442 -7.00 -17.80 7.08
C GLU A 442 -7.91 -18.32 5.96
N GLY A 443 -7.29 -18.68 4.83
CA GLY A 443 -7.96 -19.37 3.72
C GLY A 443 -8.23 -18.48 2.49
N PHE A 444 -7.72 -17.25 2.47
CA PHE A 444 -7.81 -16.37 1.29
C PHE A 444 -6.94 -16.82 0.12
N LEU A 445 -5.95 -17.69 0.37
CA LEU A 445 -5.17 -18.39 -0.64
C LEU A 445 -5.25 -19.89 -0.34
N ARG A 446 -5.58 -20.70 -1.34
CA ARG A 446 -5.63 -22.16 -1.17
C ARG A 446 -5.01 -22.85 -2.36
N LYS A 447 -4.44 -24.02 -2.11
CA LYS A 447 -3.99 -24.93 -3.16
C LYS A 447 -5.13 -25.89 -3.49
N ASP A 448 -5.56 -25.92 -4.75
CA ASP A 448 -6.49 -26.93 -5.23
C ASP A 448 -5.82 -28.31 -5.11
N PRO A 449 -6.40 -29.25 -4.33
CA PRO A 449 -5.80 -30.58 -4.15
C PRO A 449 -5.68 -31.38 -5.44
N SER A 450 -6.57 -31.16 -6.41
CA SER A 450 -6.63 -31.90 -7.66
C SER A 450 -5.67 -31.34 -8.71
N THR A 451 -5.65 -30.03 -8.90
CA THR A 451 -4.82 -29.38 -9.93
C THR A 451 -3.47 -28.92 -9.42
N GLN A 452 -3.27 -28.92 -8.09
CA GLN A 452 -2.11 -28.34 -7.39
C GLN A 452 -1.91 -26.84 -7.67
N LYS A 453 -2.89 -26.17 -8.28
CA LYS A 453 -2.83 -24.73 -8.56
C LYS A 453 -3.18 -23.95 -7.30
N THR A 454 -2.46 -22.85 -7.09
CA THR A 454 -2.78 -21.89 -6.05
C THR A 454 -3.85 -20.93 -6.56
N GLU A 455 -4.96 -20.83 -5.83
CA GLU A 455 -6.10 -19.98 -6.15
C GLU A 455 -6.32 -18.94 -5.05
N ARG A 456 -6.63 -17.71 -5.47
CA ARG A 456 -6.94 -16.57 -4.59
C ARG A 456 -8.45 -16.45 -4.42
N PHE A 457 -8.90 -16.38 -3.18
CA PHE A 457 -10.30 -16.16 -2.79
C PHE A 457 -10.53 -14.77 -2.21
N GLY A 458 -9.47 -14.06 -1.81
CA GLY A 458 -9.53 -12.67 -1.35
C GLY A 458 -8.14 -12.11 -1.05
N ARG A 459 -8.07 -10.81 -0.81
CA ARG A 459 -6.86 -10.13 -0.32
C ARG A 459 -7.28 -9.02 0.67
N PRO A 460 -7.13 -9.25 1.99
CA PRO A 460 -7.60 -8.31 3.00
C PRO A 460 -6.79 -7.00 2.95
N VAL A 461 -7.46 -5.86 3.12
CA VAL A 461 -6.87 -4.52 2.98
C VAL A 461 -6.99 -3.70 4.25
N ALA A 462 -8.15 -3.13 4.55
CA ALA A 462 -8.30 -2.13 5.62
C ALA A 462 -9.32 -2.59 6.65
N PHE A 463 -9.12 -2.20 7.91
CA PHE A 463 -10.04 -2.47 9.01
C PHE A 463 -10.81 -1.22 9.42
N LEU A 464 -12.00 -1.42 9.98
CA LEU A 464 -12.74 -0.41 10.72
C LEU A 464 -13.36 -1.08 11.95
N PRO A 465 -12.81 -0.87 13.16
CA PRO A 465 -13.42 -1.35 14.39
C PRO A 465 -14.87 -0.89 14.51
N ASP A 466 -15.73 -1.78 14.99
CA ASP A 466 -17.15 -1.54 15.28
C ASP A 466 -17.42 -1.96 16.72
N GLY A 467 -17.10 -1.07 17.66
CA GLY A 467 -17.11 -1.38 19.08
C GLY A 467 -15.91 -2.24 19.53
N LEU A 468 -16.16 -3.09 20.53
CA LEU A 468 -15.14 -3.83 21.28
C LEU A 468 -15.02 -5.30 20.86
N ASP A 469 -15.95 -5.79 20.06
CA ASP A 469 -16.11 -7.21 19.72
C ASP A 469 -16.48 -7.45 18.26
N ALA A 470 -16.46 -6.39 17.43
CA ALA A 470 -16.70 -6.48 16.01
C ALA A 470 -15.83 -5.50 15.21
N PHE A 471 -15.70 -5.77 13.92
CA PHE A 471 -15.01 -4.92 12.97
C PHE A 471 -15.41 -5.25 11.54
N PHE A 472 -15.20 -4.28 10.65
CA PHE A 472 -15.26 -4.49 9.22
C PHE A 472 -13.86 -4.65 8.64
N PHE A 473 -13.74 -5.38 7.52
CA PHE A 473 -12.57 -5.30 6.68
C PHE A 473 -12.88 -5.35 5.19
N THR A 474 -12.05 -4.67 4.38
CA THR A 474 -12.18 -4.64 2.92
C THR A 474 -11.31 -5.69 2.24
N ASP A 475 -11.77 -6.19 1.11
CA ASP A 475 -11.04 -7.06 0.19
C ASP A 475 -11.10 -6.48 -1.22
N ASP A 476 -9.95 -5.98 -1.68
CA ASP A 476 -9.86 -5.34 -3.00
C ASP A 476 -9.72 -6.36 -4.15
N PHE A 477 -9.46 -7.63 -3.85
CA PHE A 477 -9.40 -8.65 -4.90
C PHE A 477 -10.80 -8.98 -5.39
N THR A 478 -11.75 -9.12 -4.47
CA THR A 478 -13.13 -9.49 -4.78
C THR A 478 -14.13 -8.33 -4.71
N GLY A 479 -13.71 -7.16 -4.23
CA GLY A 479 -14.57 -6.00 -4.08
C GLY A 479 -15.64 -6.19 -3.02
N ARG A 480 -15.25 -6.79 -1.89
CA ARG A 480 -16.15 -7.13 -0.78
C ARG A 480 -15.80 -6.35 0.47
N LEU A 481 -16.83 -6.08 1.26
CA LEU A 481 -16.76 -5.66 2.64
C LEU A 481 -17.26 -6.81 3.51
N TYR A 482 -16.45 -7.23 4.47
CA TYR A 482 -16.82 -8.25 5.43
C TYR A 482 -17.08 -7.62 6.80
N TYR A 483 -18.04 -8.16 7.54
CA TYR A 483 -18.29 -7.86 8.94
C TYR A 483 -17.93 -9.07 9.80
N VAL A 484 -17.04 -8.87 10.75
CA VAL A 484 -16.55 -9.89 11.68
C VAL A 484 -16.99 -9.52 13.08
N TYR A 485 -17.63 -10.45 13.79
CA TYR A 485 -18.23 -10.18 15.10
C TYR A 485 -18.13 -11.39 16.02
N ALA A 486 -17.94 -11.15 17.31
CA ALA A 486 -17.97 -12.20 18.32
C ALA A 486 -19.38 -12.79 18.40
N ARG A 487 -19.51 -14.12 18.36
CA ARG A 487 -20.77 -14.77 18.69
C ARG A 487 -20.95 -14.69 20.20
N GLN A 488 -22.05 -14.10 20.66
CA GLN A 488 -22.44 -14.22 22.07
C GLN A 488 -22.59 -15.71 22.39
N GLU A 489 -21.84 -16.21 23.36
CA GLU A 489 -22.08 -17.54 23.90
C GLU A 489 -23.48 -17.54 24.50
N ALA A 490 -24.32 -18.49 24.07
CA ALA A 490 -25.62 -18.67 24.70
C ALA A 490 -25.34 -19.01 26.16
N VAL A 491 -25.71 -18.12 27.09
CA VAL A 491 -25.71 -18.43 28.51
C VAL A 491 -26.52 -19.72 28.66
N PRO A 492 -25.92 -20.83 29.15
CA PRO A 492 -26.69 -22.04 29.37
C PRO A 492 -27.82 -21.65 30.31
N ASN A 493 -29.08 -21.83 29.88
CA ASN A 493 -30.23 -21.66 30.75
C ASN A 493 -29.95 -22.41 32.04
N SER A 494 -29.67 -21.68 33.13
CA SER A 494 -29.57 -22.26 34.44
C SER A 494 -30.94 -22.88 34.72
N ILE A 495 -30.98 -24.20 34.66
CA ILE A 495 -32.15 -25.01 34.92
C ILE A 495 -32.73 -24.57 36.26
N ASN A 496 -33.99 -24.12 36.24
CA ASN A 496 -34.83 -23.97 37.42
C ASN A 496 -34.62 -25.17 38.36
N ARG A 497 -34.17 -24.91 39.58
CA ARG A 497 -34.35 -25.81 40.71
C ARG A 497 -35.12 -25.10 41.79
#